data_AF-A0A446AUM4-F1
#
_entry.id   AF-A0A446AUM4-F1
#
_cell.length_a   1.000
_cell.length_b   1.000
_cell.length_c   1.000
_cell.angle_alpha   90.00
_cell.angle_beta   90.00
_cell.angle_gamma   90.00
#
_symmetry.space_group_name_H-M   'P 1'
#
loop_
_entity.id
_entity.type
_entity.pdbx_description
1 polymer ?
#
loop_
_entity_poly.entity_id
_entity_poly.type
_entity_poly.pdbx_seq_one_letter_code
_entity_poly.pdbx_strand_id
1 'polypeptide(L)'
;MRLLLLSLLLIGTVCVADDEDYPDPLYGFVVGPYALVGKQPDNGATYSGRATLRYLDGQLVLAKTIDGKTRTAIGQVEVAAIAKAKVLRFTWPGHRSTCLIHGDLDNYARLTCYWQRDGVEHKEPGMESYFPTATWPENRQ
;
A
#
# COMPACT_ATOMS: atom_id res chain seq x y z
N MET A 1 -59.63 -19.79 -17.46
CA MET A 1 -58.30 -20.33 -17.82
C MET A 1 -57.68 -19.48 -18.93
N ARG A 2 -56.77 -18.56 -18.62
CA ARG A 2 -55.64 -18.14 -19.47
C ARG A 2 -54.70 -17.23 -18.67
N LEU A 3 -53.43 -17.56 -18.77
CA LEU A 3 -52.35 -17.28 -17.82
C LEU A 3 -52.00 -15.78 -17.71
N LEU A 4 -51.83 -15.30 -16.47
CA LEU A 4 -50.96 -14.16 -16.18
C LEU A 4 -49.49 -14.61 -16.38
N LEU A 5 -48.79 -13.99 -17.32
CA LEU A 5 -47.33 -14.08 -17.42
C LEU A 5 -46.73 -12.86 -16.73
N LEU A 6 -46.32 -13.00 -15.47
CA LEU A 6 -45.42 -12.07 -14.82
C LEU A 6 -44.00 -12.28 -15.40
N SER A 7 -43.58 -11.38 -16.27
CA SER A 7 -42.20 -11.24 -16.71
C SER A 7 -41.36 -10.63 -15.58
N LEU A 8 -40.64 -11.48 -14.86
CA LEU A 8 -39.68 -11.10 -13.83
C LEU A 8 -38.45 -10.44 -14.48
N LEU A 9 -38.35 -9.12 -14.41
CA LEU A 9 -37.15 -8.38 -14.80
C LEU A 9 -36.06 -8.61 -13.75
N LEU A 10 -35.14 -9.53 -14.06
CA LEU A 10 -33.87 -9.68 -13.34
C LEU A 10 -32.94 -8.53 -13.76
N ILE A 11 -33.02 -7.39 -13.07
CA ILE A 11 -32.01 -6.34 -13.20
C ILE A 11 -30.79 -6.83 -12.41
N GLY A 12 -29.93 -7.60 -13.07
CA GLY A 12 -28.61 -7.92 -12.54
C GLY A 12 -27.80 -6.63 -12.44
N THR A 13 -27.57 -6.15 -11.23
CA THR A 13 -26.51 -5.17 -10.97
C THR A 13 -25.20 -5.83 -11.32
N VAL A 14 -24.67 -5.52 -12.49
CA VAL A 14 -23.30 -5.87 -12.87
C VAL A 14 -22.41 -5.01 -11.96
N CYS A 15 -21.86 -5.62 -10.91
CA CYS A 15 -20.75 -5.02 -10.19
C CYS A 15 -19.58 -4.99 -11.18
N VAL A 16 -19.39 -3.85 -11.84
CA VAL A 16 -18.18 -3.59 -12.62
C VAL A 16 -17.09 -3.44 -11.57
N ALA A 17 -16.23 -4.45 -11.43
CA ALA A 17 -14.96 -4.25 -10.78
C ALA A 17 -14.23 -3.18 -11.59
N ASP A 18 -13.83 -2.10 -10.94
CA ASP A 18 -13.04 -1.04 -11.56
C ASP A 18 -11.65 -1.66 -11.81
N ASP A 19 -11.50 -2.32 -12.96
CA ASP A 19 -10.26 -2.94 -13.39
C ASP A 19 -9.37 -1.80 -13.89
N GLU A 20 -8.81 -1.03 -12.94
CA GLU A 20 -7.78 -0.05 -13.26
C GLU A 20 -6.63 -0.81 -13.94
N ASP A 21 -6.33 -0.43 -15.19
CA ASP A 21 -5.27 -1.03 -16.00
C ASP A 21 -3.91 -0.58 -15.44
N TYR A 22 -3.48 -1.23 -14.36
CA TYR A 22 -2.20 -0.95 -13.72
C TYR A 22 -1.04 -1.46 -14.59
N PRO A 23 0.02 -0.67 -14.80
CA PRO A 23 1.21 -1.15 -15.51
C PRO A 23 1.89 -2.36 -14.84
N ASP A 24 1.70 -2.52 -13.53
CA ASP A 24 2.08 -3.71 -12.78
C ASP A 24 0.93 -4.08 -11.83
N PRO A 25 0.45 -5.33 -11.80
CA PRO A 25 -0.66 -5.74 -10.91
C PRO A 25 -0.36 -5.54 -9.42
N LEU A 26 0.92 -5.41 -9.04
CA LEU A 26 1.29 -5.08 -7.67
C LEU A 26 0.79 -3.68 -7.25
N TYR A 27 0.54 -2.75 -8.18
CA TYR A 27 -0.02 -1.45 -7.82
C TYR A 27 -1.42 -1.60 -7.22
N GLY A 28 -2.32 -2.33 -7.88
CA GLY A 28 -3.64 -2.62 -7.32
C GLY A 28 -3.59 -3.41 -6.01
N PHE A 29 -2.63 -4.32 -5.89
CA PHE A 29 -2.48 -5.15 -4.68
C PHE A 29 -2.07 -4.36 -3.43
N VAL A 30 -1.34 -3.25 -3.58
CA VAL A 30 -0.80 -2.47 -2.44
C VAL A 30 -1.57 -1.18 -2.15
N VAL A 31 -2.57 -0.83 -2.96
CA VAL A 31 -3.41 0.35 -2.73
C VAL A 31 -4.31 0.11 -1.51
N GLY A 32 -4.41 1.12 -0.65
CA GLY A 32 -5.29 1.05 0.51
C GLY A 32 -4.78 1.80 1.75
N PRO A 33 -5.56 1.75 2.84
CA PRO A 33 -5.20 2.33 4.13
C PRO A 33 -4.38 1.37 4.99
N TYR A 34 -3.41 1.92 5.71
CA TYR A 34 -2.45 1.19 6.52
C TYR A 34 -2.28 1.77 7.92
N ALA A 35 -2.14 0.90 8.91
CA ALA A 35 -1.48 1.21 10.17
C ALA A 35 0.04 1.14 9.96
N LEU A 36 0.77 2.14 10.48
CA LEU A 36 2.21 2.25 10.33
C LEU A 36 2.89 2.18 11.70
N VAL A 37 3.93 1.36 11.81
CA VAL A 37 4.90 1.39 12.91
C VAL A 37 6.30 1.45 12.34
N GLY A 38 7.20 2.20 12.98
CA GLY A 38 8.55 2.34 12.49
C GLY A 38 9.55 2.80 13.53
N LYS A 39 10.79 2.91 13.08
CA LYS A 39 11.97 3.32 13.85
C LYS A 39 12.88 4.16 12.98
N GLN A 40 13.48 5.19 13.56
CA GLN A 40 14.48 6.03 12.90
C GLN A 40 15.80 5.25 12.71
N PRO A 41 16.63 5.63 11.72
CA PRO A 41 17.98 5.06 11.54
C PRO A 41 18.84 5.14 12.80
N ASP A 42 19.92 4.37 12.82
CA ASP A 42 20.96 4.39 13.86
C ASP A 42 20.42 4.25 15.29
N ASN A 43 19.53 3.26 15.47
CA ASN A 43 18.84 3.01 16.72
C ASN A 43 18.03 4.19 17.29
N GLY A 44 17.56 5.10 16.42
CA GLY A 44 16.76 6.24 16.83
C GLY A 44 15.35 5.86 17.31
N ALA A 45 14.57 6.89 17.65
CA ALA A 45 13.24 6.74 18.24
C ALA A 45 12.27 5.90 17.37
N THR A 46 11.40 5.16 18.03
CA THR A 46 10.25 4.52 17.40
C THR A 46 9.13 5.54 17.16
N TYR A 47 8.27 5.25 16.19
CA TYR A 47 7.09 6.05 15.88
C TYR A 47 5.98 5.15 15.37
N SER A 48 4.75 5.65 15.43
CA SER A 48 3.58 5.03 14.83
C SER A 48 2.73 6.08 14.14
N GLY A 49 1.84 5.63 13.27
CA GLY A 49 0.99 6.52 12.51
C GLY A 49 0.06 5.77 11.58
N ARG A 50 -0.42 6.49 10.58
CA ARG A 50 -1.25 5.93 9.51
C ARG A 50 -0.62 6.24 8.17
N ALA A 51 -0.87 5.38 7.20
CA ALA A 51 -0.48 5.61 5.82
C ALA A 51 -1.63 5.28 4.86
N THR A 52 -1.55 5.81 3.66
CA THR A 52 -2.43 5.44 2.55
C THR A 52 -1.60 5.37 1.29
N LEU A 53 -1.76 4.26 0.57
CA LEU A 53 -1.23 4.08 -0.77
C LEU A 53 -2.36 4.31 -1.77
N ARG A 54 -2.10 5.13 -2.77
CA ARG A 54 -3.01 5.41 -3.88
C ARG A 54 -2.23 5.33 -5.19
N TYR A 55 -2.88 4.87 -6.25
CA TYR A 55 -2.35 5.04 -7.60
C TYR A 55 -3.06 6.25 -8.21
N LEU A 56 -2.33 7.32 -8.51
CA LEU A 56 -2.87 8.59 -9.00
C LEU A 56 -1.98 9.08 -10.13
N ASP A 57 -2.59 9.48 -11.24
CA ASP A 57 -1.89 10.07 -12.39
C ASP A 57 -0.69 9.23 -12.88
N GLY A 58 -0.84 7.90 -12.87
CA GLY A 58 0.21 6.95 -13.30
C GLY A 58 1.32 6.71 -12.27
N GLN A 59 1.16 7.20 -11.04
CA GLN A 59 2.15 7.07 -9.97
C GLN A 59 1.56 6.42 -8.73
N LEU A 60 2.34 5.54 -8.10
CA LEU A 60 2.01 5.07 -6.75
C LEU A 60 2.42 6.17 -5.76
N VAL A 61 1.49 6.65 -4.95
CA VAL A 61 1.73 7.70 -3.95
C VAL A 61 1.49 7.14 -2.57
N LEU A 62 2.51 7.21 -1.72
CA LEU A 62 2.44 6.88 -0.31
C LEU A 62 2.31 8.15 0.52
N ALA A 63 1.18 8.34 1.19
CA ALA A 63 0.97 9.43 2.16
C ALA A 63 1.06 8.88 3.58
N LYS A 64 2.01 9.38 4.39
CA LYS A 64 2.24 8.97 5.78
C LYS A 64 1.87 10.11 6.72
N THR A 65 1.06 9.84 7.73
CA THR A 65 0.73 10.78 8.81
C THR A 65 1.33 10.27 10.11
N ILE A 66 2.33 10.99 10.64
CA ILE A 66 3.02 10.70 11.90
C ILE A 66 3.00 11.99 12.72
N ASP A 67 2.61 11.92 13.98
CA ASP A 67 2.47 13.08 14.88
C ASP A 67 1.66 14.24 14.25
N GLY A 68 0.57 13.90 13.56
CA GLY A 68 -0.31 14.86 12.89
C GLY A 68 0.28 15.51 11.63
N LYS A 69 1.51 15.16 11.23
CA LYS A 69 2.16 15.70 10.03
C LYS A 69 2.11 14.69 8.90
N THR A 70 1.58 15.11 7.76
CA THR A 70 1.53 14.29 6.54
C THR A 70 2.73 14.55 5.66
N ARG A 71 3.37 13.48 5.18
CA ARG A 71 4.43 13.51 4.17
C ARG A 71 4.10 12.53 3.06
N THR A 72 4.43 12.90 1.83
CA THR A 72 4.22 12.06 0.65
C THR A 72 5.54 11.52 0.10
N ALA A 73 5.48 10.33 -0.48
CA ALA A 73 6.56 9.71 -1.22
C ALA A 73 6.02 9.11 -2.52
N ILE A 74 6.83 9.15 -3.57
CA ILE A 74 6.50 8.57 -4.88
C ILE A 74 7.07 7.16 -4.96
N GLY A 75 6.22 6.21 -5.32
CA GLY A 75 6.47 4.79 -5.36
C GLY A 75 6.54 4.24 -6.77
N GLN A 76 7.38 3.22 -6.96
CA GLN A 76 7.46 2.43 -8.18
C GLN A 76 7.73 0.97 -7.86
N VAL A 77 7.21 0.05 -8.68
CA VAL A 77 7.60 -1.36 -8.62
C VAL A 77 8.93 -1.52 -9.36
N GLU A 78 9.89 -2.13 -8.68
CA GLU A 78 11.20 -2.44 -9.26
C GLU A 78 11.57 -3.91 -9.01
N VAL A 79 12.46 -4.45 -9.86
CA VAL A 79 13.05 -5.77 -9.65
C VAL A 79 14.39 -5.61 -8.93
N ALA A 80 14.50 -6.14 -7.71
CA ALA A 80 15.74 -6.11 -6.95
C ALA A 80 16.85 -6.89 -7.67
N ALA A 81 18.07 -6.34 -7.65
CA ALA A 81 19.21 -6.95 -8.33
C ALA A 81 19.52 -8.36 -7.82
N ILE A 82 19.46 -8.54 -6.50
CA ILE A 82 19.64 -9.80 -5.76
C ILE A 82 18.26 -10.43 -5.56
N ALA A 83 18.19 -11.77 -5.71
CA ALA A 83 16.96 -12.58 -5.64
C ALA A 83 15.89 -12.29 -6.71
N LYS A 84 16.03 -11.23 -7.54
CA LYS A 84 15.09 -10.87 -8.62
C LYS A 84 13.63 -10.72 -8.16
N ALA A 85 13.43 -10.43 -6.88
CA ALA A 85 12.12 -10.18 -6.30
C ALA A 85 11.63 -8.79 -6.69
N LYS A 86 10.32 -8.65 -6.93
CA LYS A 86 9.69 -7.34 -7.07
C LYS A 86 9.59 -6.66 -5.70
N VAL A 87 9.92 -5.38 -5.65
CA VAL A 87 9.90 -4.53 -4.46
C VAL A 87 9.23 -3.20 -4.78
N LEU A 88 8.77 -2.48 -3.77
CA LEU A 88 8.42 -1.07 -3.93
C LEU A 88 9.62 -0.20 -3.58
N ARG A 89 9.98 0.72 -4.47
CA ARG A 89 10.90 1.83 -4.15
C ARG A 89 10.09 3.08 -3.94
N PHE A 90 10.29 3.73 -2.79
CA PHE A 90 9.72 5.03 -2.50
C PHE A 90 10.81 6.09 -2.40
N THR A 91 10.54 7.28 -2.93
CA THR A 91 11.42 8.45 -2.79
C THR A 91 10.64 9.66 -2.30
N TRP A 92 11.29 10.44 -1.44
CA TRP A 92 10.81 11.76 -1.00
C TRP A 92 12.04 12.65 -0.74
N PRO A 93 11.89 13.97 -0.54
CA PRO A 93 13.05 14.87 -0.49
C PRO A 93 14.15 14.41 0.48
N GLY A 94 15.32 14.07 -0.07
CA GLY A 94 16.52 13.62 0.65
C GLY A 94 16.45 12.23 1.25
N HIS A 95 15.51 11.38 0.82
CA HIS A 95 15.29 10.06 1.39
C HIS A 95 14.80 9.05 0.36
N ARG A 96 15.09 7.78 0.66
CA ARG A 96 14.62 6.64 -0.13
C ARG A 96 14.25 5.47 0.78
N SER A 97 13.29 4.67 0.33
CA SER A 97 12.88 3.44 0.99
C SER A 97 12.72 2.29 0.01
N THR A 98 12.91 1.09 0.51
CA THR A 98 12.61 -0.17 -0.19
C THR A 98 11.68 -0.98 0.67
N CYS A 99 10.60 -1.46 0.09
CA CYS A 99 9.64 -2.30 0.77
C CYS A 99 9.55 -3.66 0.08
N LEU A 100 9.60 -4.71 0.90
CA LEU A 100 9.11 -6.02 0.50
C LEU A 100 7.58 -6.03 0.60
N ILE A 101 6.94 -6.70 -0.35
CA ILE A 101 5.50 -6.89 -0.41
C ILE A 101 5.23 -8.35 -0.03
N HIS A 102 4.35 -8.58 0.94
CA HIS A 102 3.87 -9.91 1.29
C HIS A 102 2.35 -9.91 1.31
N GLY A 103 1.73 -11.02 0.91
CA GLY A 103 0.33 -11.25 1.23
C GLY A 103 0.17 -11.56 2.72
N ASP A 104 -0.86 -10.99 3.32
CA ASP A 104 -1.29 -11.29 4.68
C ASP A 104 -2.41 -12.33 4.67
N LEU A 105 -2.82 -12.83 5.85
CA LEU A 105 -3.83 -13.88 5.97
C LEU A 105 -5.23 -13.46 5.50
N ASP A 106 -5.44 -12.15 5.30
CA ASP A 106 -6.69 -11.57 4.82
C ASP A 106 -6.68 -11.23 3.32
N ASN A 107 -5.65 -11.66 2.58
CA ASN A 107 -5.38 -11.34 1.16
C ASN A 107 -5.06 -9.87 0.87
N TYR A 108 -4.64 -9.09 1.86
CA TYR A 108 -4.13 -7.73 1.64
C TYR A 108 -2.60 -7.69 1.70
N ALA A 109 -2.01 -6.73 1.00
CA ALA A 109 -0.58 -6.54 1.06
C ALA A 109 -0.14 -6.01 2.43
N ARG A 110 0.82 -6.67 3.05
CA ARG A 110 1.65 -6.15 4.14
C ARG A 110 2.99 -5.69 3.59
N LEU A 111 3.46 -4.53 4.02
CA LEU A 111 4.76 -4.00 3.61
C LEU A 111 5.73 -3.97 4.78
N THR A 112 6.96 -4.42 4.53
CA THR A 112 8.08 -4.27 5.46
C THR A 112 9.20 -3.55 4.74
N CYS A 113 9.63 -2.41 5.27
CA CYS A 113 10.49 -1.48 4.58
C CYS A 113 11.73 -1.13 5.40
N TYR A 114 12.82 -0.86 4.70
CA TYR A 114 13.93 -0.09 5.23
C TYR A 114 14.04 1.25 4.50
N TRP A 115 14.55 2.27 5.16
CA TRP A 115 14.77 3.59 4.55
C TRP A 115 16.04 4.27 5.06
N GLN A 116 16.55 5.20 4.25
CA GLN A 116 17.79 5.93 4.50
C GLN A 116 17.65 7.38 4.08
N ARG A 117 18.49 8.26 4.64
CA ARG A 117 18.70 9.61 4.12
C ARG A 117 19.76 9.59 3.04
N ASP A 118 19.56 10.38 2.00
CA ASP A 118 20.52 10.49 0.91
C ASP A 118 21.78 11.23 1.38
N GLY A 119 22.95 10.76 0.93
CA GLY A 119 24.24 11.36 1.29
C GLY A 119 24.66 11.16 2.75
N VAL A 120 23.94 10.37 3.54
CA VAL A 120 24.28 10.06 4.93
C VAL A 120 24.63 8.59 5.06
N GLU A 121 25.80 8.32 5.64
CA GLU A 121 26.17 6.97 6.04
C GLU A 121 25.45 6.59 7.35
N HIS A 122 24.70 5.50 7.31
CA HIS A 122 23.97 4.96 8.45
C HIS A 122 24.58 3.62 8.86
N LYS A 123 24.76 3.41 10.18
CA LYS A 123 25.12 2.10 10.73
C LYS A 123 23.93 1.15 10.69
N GLU A 124 22.73 1.68 10.87
CA GLU A 124 21.47 0.93 10.78
C GLU A 124 20.43 1.75 10.01
N PRO A 125 19.67 1.14 9.08
CA PRO A 125 18.62 1.86 8.37
C PRO A 125 17.44 2.17 9.29
N GLY A 126 16.62 3.14 8.88
CA GLY A 126 15.27 3.26 9.41
C GLY A 126 14.43 2.07 8.97
N MET A 127 13.47 1.66 9.78
CA MET A 127 12.60 0.51 9.51
C MET A 127 11.14 0.91 9.66
N GLU A 128 10.29 0.40 8.78
CA GLU A 128 8.85 0.64 8.82
C GLU A 128 8.11 -0.66 8.49
N SER A 129 6.94 -0.85 9.09
CA SER A 129 6.00 -1.92 8.78
C SER A 129 4.60 -1.36 8.63
N TYR A 130 3.92 -1.78 7.57
CA TYR A 130 2.62 -1.28 7.16
C TYR A 130 1.62 -2.44 7.18
N PHE A 131 0.63 -2.33 8.04
CA PHE A 131 -0.43 -3.33 8.24
C PHE A 131 -1.70 -2.85 7.55
N PRO A 132 -2.30 -3.63 6.64
CA PRO A 132 -3.52 -3.23 5.96
C PRO A 132 -4.67 -3.07 6.98
N THR A 133 -5.53 -2.09 6.77
CA THR A 133 -6.63 -1.76 7.71
C THR A 133 -8.01 -1.75 7.06
N ALA A 134 -8.09 -1.93 5.74
CA ALA A 134 -9.36 -1.94 5.00
C ALA A 134 -10.33 -3.02 5.51
N THR A 135 -9.80 -4.19 5.87
CA THR A 135 -10.54 -5.38 6.28
C THR A 135 -10.44 -5.72 7.75
N TRP A 136 -9.96 -4.77 8.56
CA TRP A 136 -9.93 -4.93 10.01
C TRP A 136 -11.32 -5.41 10.49
N PRO A 137 -11.42 -6.43 11.37
CA PRO A 137 -12.71 -7.07 11.68
C PRO A 137 -13.83 -6.10 12.08
N GLU A 138 -13.51 -4.99 12.73
CA GLU A 138 -14.46 -3.95 13.12
C GLU A 138 -15.06 -3.17 11.93
N ASN A 139 -14.43 -3.23 10.75
CA ASN A 139 -14.86 -2.58 9.51
C ASN A 139 -15.66 -3.52 8.59
N ARG A 140 -15.83 -4.81 8.95
CA ARG A 140 -16.69 -5.76 8.23
C ARG A 140 -18.11 -5.66 8.77
N GLN A 141 -18.89 -4.70 8.26
CA GLN A 141 -20.34 -4.67 8.43
C GLN A 141 -21.03 -5.47 7.32
#